data_AF-A0A183D141-F1
#
_entry.id   AF-A0A183D141-F1
#
_cell.length_a   1.000
_cell.length_b   1.000
_cell.length_c   1.000
_cell.angle_alpha   90.00
_cell.angle_beta   90.00
_cell.angle_gamma   90.00
#
_symmetry.space_group_name_H-M   'P 1'
#
loop_
_entity.id
_entity.type
_entity.pdbx_description
1 polymer ?
#
loop_
_entity_poly.entity_id
_entity_poly.type
_entity_poly.pdbx_seq_one_letter_code
_entity_poly.pdbx_strand_id
1 'polypeptide(L)'
;LQMRFLHLASLCSAVICCRCSPMQKAAVVKLIQSWSDGTVLAIGDGANDVAMIQAADIGVGISGEEGMQASLAADYSIAQFRYLQRLVFVHGAINYHRVTKTILYFFYKNIVLAVAMFLYEFNTLFADTSILDAWSVVMFNIFFTSWPPLAMGIWDRLLPFDLMINYPALYHLSQSSEGFSLKIYFIWMFTGLVHATIISFVAYYTFKSGKC
;
A
#
# COMPACT_ATOMS: atom_id res chain seq x y z
N LEU A 1 18.05 -29.64 6.19
CA LEU A 1 17.94 -29.80 4.71
C LEU A 1 17.27 -28.60 4.04
N GLN A 2 16.12 -28.13 4.55
CA GLN A 2 15.35 -27.01 3.98
C GLN A 2 16.17 -25.72 3.77
N MET A 3 16.95 -25.27 4.76
CA MET A 3 17.80 -24.08 4.61
C MET A 3 18.88 -24.22 3.53
N ARG A 4 19.42 -25.44 3.34
CA ARG A 4 20.40 -25.70 2.26
C ARG A 4 19.73 -25.67 0.90
N PHE A 5 18.51 -26.19 0.80
CA PHE A 5 17.69 -26.09 -0.40
C PHE A 5 17.39 -24.63 -0.75
N LEU A 6 16.93 -23.83 0.21
CA LEU A 6 16.66 -22.40 0.01
C LEU A 6 17.89 -21.62 -0.43
N HIS A 7 19.04 -21.87 0.21
CA HIS A 7 20.29 -21.19 -0.15
C HIS A 7 20.77 -21.56 -1.56
N LEU A 8 20.57 -22.81 -1.99
CA LEU A 8 20.87 -23.21 -3.37
C LEU A 8 19.87 -22.58 -4.35
N ALA A 9 18.58 -22.59 -4.00
CA ALA A 9 17.52 -22.01 -4.82
C ALA A 9 17.71 -20.50 -5.02
N SER A 10 18.19 -19.77 -4.01
CA SER A 10 18.42 -18.32 -4.11
C SER A 10 19.60 -17.94 -5.01
N LEU A 11 20.52 -18.88 -5.28
CA LEU A 11 21.62 -18.69 -6.23
C LEU A 11 21.20 -18.99 -7.68
N CYS A 12 20.05 -19.62 -7.88
CA CYS A 12 19.54 -20.00 -9.20
C CYS A 12 18.58 -18.94 -9.74
N SER A 13 18.68 -18.60 -11.02
CA SER A 13 17.70 -17.72 -11.69
C SER A 13 16.35 -18.40 -11.91
N ALA A 14 16.32 -19.73 -11.96
CA ALA A 14 15.10 -20.52 -12.11
C ALA A 14 15.21 -21.85 -11.38
N VAL A 15 14.12 -22.30 -10.78
CA VAL A 15 14.00 -23.58 -10.08
C VAL A 15 12.76 -24.31 -10.58
N ILE A 16 12.91 -25.59 -10.92
CA ILE A 16 11.83 -26.43 -11.44
C ILE A 16 11.59 -27.58 -10.46
N CYS A 17 10.37 -27.68 -9.95
CA CYS A 17 9.93 -28.76 -9.07
C CYS A 17 9.04 -29.73 -9.86
N CYS A 18 9.48 -30.98 -10.02
CA CYS A 18 8.78 -31.99 -10.81
C CYS A 18 8.02 -32.98 -9.93
N ARG A 19 6.86 -33.46 -10.42
CA ARG A 19 6.01 -34.49 -9.77
C ARG A 19 5.66 -34.18 -8.30
N CYS A 20 5.45 -32.90 -7.98
CA CYS A 20 5.07 -32.48 -6.64
C CYS A 20 3.58 -32.74 -6.38
N SER A 21 3.25 -33.28 -5.21
CA SER A 21 1.87 -33.34 -4.72
C SER A 21 1.36 -31.93 -4.38
N PRO A 22 0.02 -31.72 -4.33
CA PRO A 22 -0.55 -30.42 -3.94
C PRO A 22 -0.01 -29.90 -2.59
N MET A 23 0.16 -30.80 -1.62
CA MET A 23 0.72 -30.44 -0.31
C MET A 23 2.20 -30.03 -0.39
N GLN A 24 2.99 -30.67 -1.27
CA GLN A 24 4.39 -30.31 -1.46
C GLN A 24 4.54 -28.94 -2.13
N LYS A 25 3.68 -28.61 -3.11
CA LYS A 25 3.64 -27.26 -3.71
C LYS A 25 3.40 -26.18 -2.66
N ALA A 26 2.39 -26.38 -1.82
CA ALA A 26 2.08 -25.46 -0.72
C ALA A 26 3.22 -25.36 0.31
N ALA A 27 3.88 -26.47 0.64
CA ALA A 27 5.01 -26.48 1.56
C ALA A 27 6.21 -25.68 1.04
N VAL A 28 6.48 -25.72 -0.28
CA VAL A 28 7.53 -24.90 -0.89
C VAL A 28 7.20 -23.41 -0.79
N VAL A 29 5.96 -23.01 -1.06
CA VAL A 29 5.52 -21.61 -0.93
C VAL A 29 5.70 -21.10 0.50
N LYS A 30 5.21 -21.84 1.51
CA LYS A 30 5.38 -21.47 2.92
C LYS A 30 6.85 -21.40 3.34
N LEU A 31 7.68 -22.30 2.81
CA LEU A 31 9.11 -22.28 3.10
C LEU A 31 9.77 -21.01 2.55
N ILE A 32 9.42 -20.60 1.33
CA ILE A 32 9.94 -19.36 0.72
C ILE A 32 9.44 -18.13 1.49
N GLN A 33 8.16 -18.08 1.85
CA GLN A 33 7.61 -16.97 2.66
C GLN A 33 8.30 -16.83 4.02
N SER A 34 8.62 -17.94 4.68
CA SER A 34 9.31 -17.89 5.97
C SER A 34 10.77 -17.44 5.88
N TRP A 35 11.35 -17.49 4.68
CA TRP A 35 12.76 -17.19 4.44
C TRP A 35 12.99 -15.84 3.77
N SER A 36 12.05 -15.39 2.94
CA SER A 36 12.12 -14.14 2.17
C SER A 36 11.31 -13.05 2.86
N ASP A 37 11.88 -11.84 2.94
CA ASP A 37 11.15 -10.64 3.38
C ASP A 37 10.20 -10.08 2.29
N GLY A 38 10.26 -10.64 1.08
CA GLY A 38 9.43 -10.26 -0.06
C GLY A 38 8.11 -11.04 -0.15
N THR A 39 7.15 -10.48 -0.87
CA THR A 39 5.84 -11.07 -1.16
C THR A 39 5.94 -12.23 -2.14
N VAL A 40 5.29 -13.36 -1.83
CA VAL A 40 5.21 -14.54 -2.69
C VAL A 40 3.87 -14.57 -3.43
N LEU A 41 3.93 -14.67 -4.76
CA LEU A 41 2.75 -14.84 -5.62
C LEU A 41 2.71 -16.27 -6.16
N ALA A 42 1.54 -16.90 -6.08
CA ALA A 42 1.30 -18.23 -6.66
C ALA A 42 0.21 -18.17 -7.74
N ILE A 43 0.43 -18.93 -8.82
CA ILE A 43 -0.51 -19.09 -9.93
C ILE A 43 -0.89 -20.55 -10.12
N GLY A 44 -2.15 -20.79 -10.47
CA GLY A 44 -2.61 -22.12 -10.87
C GLY A 44 -3.96 -22.08 -11.58
N ASP A 45 -4.30 -23.17 -12.26
CA ASP A 45 -5.52 -23.35 -13.04
C ASP A 45 -6.41 -24.48 -12.48
N GLY A 46 -5.81 -25.48 -11.83
CA GLY A 46 -6.51 -26.67 -11.35
C GLY A 46 -6.69 -26.78 -9.84
N ALA A 47 -7.50 -27.77 -9.43
CA ALA A 47 -7.71 -28.11 -8.02
C ALA A 47 -6.41 -28.50 -7.29
N ASN A 48 -5.40 -28.99 -8.03
CA ASN A 48 -4.09 -29.35 -7.49
C ASN A 48 -3.27 -28.15 -7.00
N ASP A 49 -3.62 -26.93 -7.44
CA ASP A 49 -2.92 -25.70 -7.11
C ASP A 49 -3.62 -24.89 -6.02
N VAL A 50 -4.85 -25.26 -5.64
CA VAL A 50 -5.64 -24.55 -4.61
C VAL A 50 -4.85 -24.38 -3.30
N ALA A 51 -4.23 -25.46 -2.82
CA ALA A 51 -3.43 -25.41 -1.59
C ALA A 51 -2.18 -24.52 -1.72
N MET A 52 -1.60 -24.43 -2.92
CA MET A 52 -0.44 -23.58 -3.21
C MET A 52 -0.86 -22.10 -3.29
N ILE A 53 -1.97 -21.81 -3.98
CA ILE A 53 -2.56 -20.47 -4.13
C ILE A 53 -2.92 -19.90 -2.76
N GLN A 54 -3.63 -20.66 -1.93
CA GLN A 54 -4.03 -20.25 -0.59
C GLN A 54 -2.87 -20.10 0.40
N ALA A 55 -1.73 -20.74 0.12
CA ALA A 55 -0.55 -20.60 0.94
C ALA A 55 0.26 -19.34 0.62
N ALA A 56 0.13 -18.77 -0.58
CA ALA A 56 0.86 -17.59 -1.01
C ALA A 56 0.28 -16.30 -0.41
N ASP A 57 1.05 -15.21 -0.46
CA ASP A 57 0.56 -13.90 -0.01
C ASP A 57 -0.44 -13.31 -1.01
N ILE A 58 -0.25 -13.65 -2.29
CA ILE A 58 -1.14 -13.30 -3.38
C ILE A 58 -1.39 -14.54 -4.23
N GLY A 59 -2.64 -14.99 -4.25
CA GLY A 59 -3.10 -16.09 -5.09
C GLY A 59 -3.73 -15.58 -6.39
N VAL A 60 -3.31 -16.13 -7.53
CA VAL A 60 -3.93 -15.83 -8.83
C VAL A 60 -4.39 -17.12 -9.51
N GLY A 61 -5.68 -17.21 -9.80
CA GLY A 61 -6.30 -18.33 -10.48
C GLY A 61 -6.43 -18.06 -11.97
N ILE A 62 -6.17 -19.06 -12.80
CA ILE A 62 -6.49 -19.01 -14.22
C ILE A 62 -7.86 -19.64 -14.43
N SER A 63 -8.78 -18.89 -15.04
CA SER A 63 -10.10 -19.41 -15.42
C SER A 63 -9.97 -20.27 -16.67
N GLY A 64 -10.21 -21.57 -16.52
CA GLY A 64 -10.21 -22.54 -17.63
C GLY A 64 -11.52 -23.32 -17.71
N GLU A 65 -11.75 -23.96 -18.86
CA GLU A 65 -12.92 -24.80 -19.12
C GLU A 65 -12.93 -26.08 -18.26
N GLU A 66 -11.77 -26.52 -17.76
CA GLU A 66 -11.61 -27.76 -16.99
C GLU A 66 -12.08 -27.63 -15.52
N GLY A 67 -12.34 -26.41 -15.05
CA GLY A 67 -12.92 -26.16 -13.73
C GLY A 67 -12.52 -24.81 -13.14
N MET A 68 -13.40 -24.26 -12.30
CA MET A 68 -13.20 -22.95 -11.66
C MET A 68 -12.55 -23.01 -10.27
N GLN A 69 -12.09 -24.19 -9.82
CA GLN A 69 -11.64 -24.38 -8.43
C GLN A 69 -10.46 -23.49 -8.05
N ALA A 70 -9.45 -23.36 -8.91
CA ALA A 70 -8.32 -22.46 -8.66
C ALA A 70 -8.75 -20.98 -8.66
N SER A 71 -9.67 -20.60 -9.55
CA SER A 71 -10.19 -19.24 -9.65
C SER A 71 -11.06 -18.85 -8.46
N LEU A 72 -11.83 -19.78 -7.89
CA LEU A 72 -12.66 -19.55 -6.70
C LEU A 72 -11.82 -19.47 -5.42
N ALA A 73 -10.65 -20.11 -5.40
CA ALA A 73 -9.75 -20.13 -4.26
C ALA A 73 -8.68 -19.02 -4.29
N ALA A 74 -8.60 -18.25 -5.37
CA ALA A 74 -7.59 -17.21 -5.57
C ALA A 74 -8.11 -15.80 -5.24
N ASP A 75 -7.21 -14.87 -4.93
CA ASP A 75 -7.54 -13.46 -4.69
C ASP A 75 -7.90 -12.75 -6.01
N TYR A 76 -7.22 -13.11 -7.10
CA TYR A 76 -7.49 -12.62 -8.44
C TYR A 76 -7.73 -13.78 -9.40
N SER A 77 -8.70 -13.64 -10.30
CA SER A 77 -8.89 -14.57 -11.41
C SER A 77 -8.62 -13.89 -12.75
N ILE A 78 -7.81 -14.52 -13.59
CA ILE A 78 -7.49 -14.07 -14.95
C ILE A 78 -7.83 -15.17 -15.95
N ALA A 79 -8.27 -14.80 -17.16
CA ALA A 79 -8.60 -15.80 -18.17
C ALA A 79 -7.36 -16.47 -18.80
N GLN A 80 -6.23 -15.77 -18.87
CA GLN A 80 -5.02 -16.25 -19.55
C GLN A 80 -3.78 -15.73 -18.84
N PHE A 81 -2.71 -16.54 -18.84
CA PHE A 81 -1.45 -16.19 -18.19
C PHE A 81 -0.85 -14.86 -18.68
N ARG A 82 -1.03 -14.49 -19.96
CA ARG A 82 -0.54 -13.20 -20.50
C ARG A 82 -1.07 -11.96 -19.76
N TYR A 83 -2.23 -12.05 -19.12
CA TYR A 83 -2.80 -10.92 -18.36
C TYR A 83 -2.11 -10.70 -17.02
N LEU A 84 -1.34 -11.68 -16.53
CA LEU A 84 -0.53 -11.53 -15.32
C LEU A 84 0.46 -10.37 -15.43
N GLN A 85 1.07 -10.19 -16.61
CA GLN A 85 2.01 -9.10 -16.86
C GLN A 85 1.36 -7.74 -16.55
N ARG A 86 0.14 -7.51 -17.04
CA ARG A 86 -0.59 -6.26 -16.79
C ARG A 86 -1.08 -6.17 -15.34
N LEU A 87 -1.55 -7.27 -14.77
CA LEU A 87 -1.98 -7.31 -13.36
C LEU A 87 -0.86 -6.88 -12.41
N VAL A 88 0.34 -7.46 -12.55
CA VAL A 88 1.45 -7.20 -11.64
C VAL A 88 2.12 -5.86 -11.96
N PHE A 89 2.59 -5.67 -13.19
CA PHE A 89 3.44 -4.52 -13.51
C PHE A 89 2.67 -3.20 -13.61
N VAL A 90 1.38 -3.24 -13.96
CA VAL A 90 0.57 -2.03 -14.06
C VAL A 90 -0.27 -1.85 -12.81
N HIS A 91 -1.20 -2.78 -12.55
CA HIS A 91 -2.16 -2.60 -11.47
C HIS A 91 -1.49 -2.73 -10.09
N GLY A 92 -0.58 -3.69 -9.91
CA GLY A 92 0.17 -3.86 -8.66
C GLY A 92 0.99 -2.62 -8.29
N ALA A 93 1.85 -2.15 -9.20
CA ALA A 93 2.69 -0.97 -8.97
C ALA A 93 1.89 0.31 -8.71
N ILE A 94 0.83 0.54 -9.48
CA ILE A 94 -0.02 1.73 -9.31
C ILE A 94 -0.79 1.65 -7.99
N ASN A 95 -1.33 0.49 -7.64
CA ASN A 95 -2.05 0.32 -6.39
C ASN A 95 -1.12 0.53 -5.17
N TYR A 96 0.10 -0.02 -5.21
CA TYR A 96 1.11 0.24 -4.20
C TYR A 96 1.34 1.75 -4.02
N HIS A 97 1.61 2.48 -5.11
CA HIS A 97 1.85 3.92 -5.07
C HIS A 97 0.68 4.72 -4.48
N ARG A 98 -0.54 4.41 -4.94
CA ARG A 98 -1.78 5.07 -4.50
C ARG A 98 -2.03 4.87 -3.02
N VAL A 99 -2.01 3.61 -2.57
CA VAL A 99 -2.26 3.27 -1.16
C VAL A 99 -1.23 3.93 -0.26
N THR A 100 0.06 3.86 -0.62
CA THR A 100 1.14 4.52 0.11
C THR A 100 0.89 6.01 0.28
N LYS A 101 0.61 6.75 -0.80
CA LYS A 101 0.36 8.19 -0.72
C LYS A 101 -0.91 8.52 0.05
N THR A 102 -1.98 7.76 -0.15
CA THR A 102 -3.24 7.95 0.58
C THR A 102 -3.04 7.79 2.08
N ILE A 103 -2.29 6.78 2.53
CA ILE A 103 -1.96 6.58 3.95
C ILE A 103 -1.13 7.75 4.48
N LEU A 104 -0.05 8.12 3.80
CA LEU A 104 0.83 9.22 4.23
C LEU A 104 0.08 10.54 4.34
N TYR A 105 -0.76 10.86 3.35
CA TYR A 105 -1.60 12.05 3.37
C TYR A 105 -2.64 12.02 4.50
N PHE A 106 -3.25 10.86 4.75
CA PHE A 106 -4.21 10.69 5.83
C PHE A 106 -3.59 10.98 7.20
N PHE A 107 -2.38 10.49 7.48
CA PHE A 107 -1.69 10.85 8.72
C PHE A 107 -1.33 12.33 8.75
N TYR A 108 -0.74 12.85 7.67
CA TYR A 108 -0.34 14.25 7.56
C TYR A 108 -1.50 15.21 7.87
N LYS A 109 -2.68 15.03 7.26
CA LYS A 109 -3.83 15.92 7.49
C LYS A 109 -4.33 15.90 8.93
N ASN A 110 -4.29 14.73 9.59
CA ASN A 110 -4.71 14.58 10.97
C ASN A 110 -3.71 15.24 11.93
N ILE A 111 -2.41 15.12 11.68
CA ILE A 111 -1.39 15.85 12.45
C ILE A 111 -1.56 17.35 12.29
N VAL A 112 -1.85 17.84 11.06
CA VAL A 112 -2.08 19.27 10.86
C VAL A 112 -3.22 19.78 11.74
N LEU A 113 -4.35 19.08 11.77
CA LEU A 113 -5.50 19.45 12.60
C LEU A 113 -5.19 19.36 14.10
N ALA A 114 -4.62 18.25 14.55
CA ALA A 114 -4.35 18.00 15.97
C ALA A 114 -3.33 19.00 16.54
N VAL A 115 -2.24 19.27 15.81
CA VAL A 115 -1.24 20.26 16.24
C VAL A 115 -1.84 21.66 16.25
N ALA A 116 -2.68 22.02 15.27
CA ALA A 116 -3.30 23.34 15.23
C ALA A 116 -4.20 23.58 16.46
N MET A 117 -4.99 22.57 16.87
CA MET A 117 -5.79 22.60 18.10
C MET A 117 -4.91 22.66 19.35
N PHE A 118 -3.86 21.84 19.41
CA PHE A 118 -2.92 21.83 20.54
C PHE A 118 -2.22 23.18 20.74
N LEU A 119 -1.77 23.82 19.66
CA LEU A 119 -1.16 25.15 19.71
C LEU A 119 -2.17 26.21 20.16
N TYR A 120 -3.45 26.06 19.84
CA TYR A 120 -4.49 26.95 20.35
C TYR A 120 -4.68 26.79 21.87
N GLU A 121 -4.81 25.56 22.36
CA GLU A 121 -4.92 25.28 23.81
C GLU A 121 -3.70 25.80 24.58
N PHE A 122 -2.51 25.70 23.98
CA PHE A 122 -1.31 26.26 24.58
C PHE A 122 -1.40 27.79 24.75
N ASN A 123 -1.99 28.50 23.78
CA ASN A 123 -2.21 29.95 23.86
C ASN A 123 -3.28 30.33 24.90
N THR A 124 -4.21 29.43 25.23
CA THR A 124 -5.24 29.64 26.27
C THR A 124 -4.82 29.08 27.64
N LEU A 125 -3.55 28.70 27.82
CA LEU A 125 -3.02 28.09 29.05
C LEU A 125 -3.75 26.79 29.45
N PHE A 126 -4.18 26.00 28.46
CA PHE A 126 -4.97 24.78 28.64
C PHE A 126 -6.30 25.02 29.36
N ALA A 127 -6.87 26.22 29.23
CA ALA A 127 -8.29 26.41 29.47
C ALA A 127 -9.03 25.60 28.42
N ASP A 128 -9.74 24.55 28.84
CA ASP A 128 -10.47 23.54 28.04
C ASP A 128 -11.50 24.15 27.08
N THR A 129 -10.99 24.87 26.10
CA THR A 129 -11.70 25.70 25.14
C THR A 129 -11.16 25.30 23.78
N SER A 130 -12.02 24.71 22.96
CA SER A 130 -11.66 24.32 21.59
C SER A 130 -11.90 25.49 20.64
N ILE A 131 -10.99 25.67 19.68
CA ILE A 131 -11.17 26.61 18.57
C ILE A 131 -12.26 26.17 17.58
N LEU A 132 -12.51 24.86 17.49
CA LEU A 132 -13.52 24.26 16.60
C LEU A 132 -14.56 23.48 17.40
N ASP A 133 -15.83 23.65 17.05
CA ASP A 133 -16.91 22.81 17.59
C ASP A 133 -16.74 21.34 17.16
N ALA A 134 -17.25 20.41 17.97
CA ALA A 134 -17.13 18.97 17.74
C ALA A 134 -17.65 18.55 16.35
N TRP A 135 -18.76 19.13 15.88
CA TRP A 135 -19.27 18.83 14.54
C TRP A 135 -18.34 19.35 13.43
N SER A 136 -17.67 20.47 13.66
CA SER A 136 -16.70 21.02 12.70
C SER A 136 -15.48 20.10 12.54
N VAL A 137 -15.01 19.49 13.64
CA VAL A 137 -13.93 18.49 13.61
C VAL A 137 -14.34 17.26 12.80
N VAL A 138 -15.56 16.77 13.01
CA VAL A 138 -16.11 15.63 12.26
C VAL A 138 -16.24 15.97 10.78
N MET A 139 -16.83 17.13 10.45
CA MET A 139 -16.98 17.57 9.06
C MET A 139 -15.64 17.81 8.36
N PHE A 140 -14.63 18.31 9.09
CA PHE A 140 -13.28 18.46 8.54
C PHE A 140 -12.72 17.13 8.05
N ASN A 141 -12.86 16.06 8.84
CA ASN A 141 -12.33 14.76 8.49
C ASN A 141 -13.14 14.02 7.41
N ILE A 142 -14.48 14.13 7.46
CA ILE A 142 -15.38 13.36 6.60
C ILE A 142 -15.69 14.08 5.28
N PHE A 143 -15.90 15.38 5.30
CA PHE A 143 -16.35 16.14 4.11
C PHE A 143 -15.24 16.99 3.52
N PHE A 144 -14.57 17.82 4.33
CA PHE A 144 -13.65 18.83 3.77
C PHE A 144 -12.29 18.25 3.34
N THR A 145 -11.79 17.21 4.02
CA THR A 145 -10.43 16.69 3.78
C THR A 145 -10.36 15.22 3.40
N SER A 146 -11.49 14.54 3.21
CA SER A 146 -11.54 13.15 2.72
C SER A 146 -11.40 13.08 1.19
N TRP A 147 -11.82 14.13 0.48
CA TRP A 147 -11.79 14.14 -0.99
C TRP A 147 -10.38 14.07 -1.57
N PRO A 148 -9.39 14.85 -1.10
CA PRO A 148 -8.03 14.75 -1.63
C PRO A 148 -7.38 13.35 -1.51
N PRO A 149 -7.36 12.67 -0.34
CA PRO A 149 -6.77 11.33 -0.25
C PRO A 149 -7.53 10.28 -1.08
N LEU A 150 -8.84 10.42 -1.25
CA LEU A 150 -9.63 9.60 -2.17
C LEU A 150 -9.24 9.85 -3.61
N ALA A 151 -9.13 11.12 -4.02
CA ALA A 151 -8.77 11.47 -5.38
C ALA A 151 -7.36 10.98 -5.74
N MET A 152 -6.39 11.11 -4.83
CA MET A 152 -5.07 10.53 -4.99
C MET A 152 -5.13 8.99 -5.04
N GLY A 153 -5.92 8.37 -4.16
CA GLY A 153 -6.07 6.92 -4.13
C GLY A 153 -6.69 6.31 -5.39
N ILE A 154 -7.51 7.07 -6.14
CA ILE A 154 -8.22 6.57 -7.32
C ILE A 154 -7.53 6.96 -8.63
N TRP A 155 -7.09 8.21 -8.75
CA TRP A 155 -6.64 8.77 -10.03
C TRP A 155 -5.13 8.98 -10.12
N ASP A 156 -4.40 8.97 -9.02
CA ASP A 156 -2.96 9.25 -9.08
C ASP A 156 -2.24 8.20 -9.91
N ARG A 157 -1.31 8.67 -10.74
CA ARG A 157 -0.52 7.86 -11.67
C ARG A 157 0.86 8.47 -11.78
N LEU A 158 1.86 7.70 -11.36
CA LEU A 158 3.25 8.10 -11.50
C LEU A 158 3.72 8.01 -12.97
N LEU A 159 3.27 6.98 -13.69
CA LEU A 159 3.71 6.65 -15.05
C LEU A 159 2.52 6.23 -15.94
N PRO A 160 2.61 6.42 -17.27
CA PRO A 160 1.62 5.93 -18.21
C PRO A 160 1.70 4.40 -18.37
N PHE A 161 0.56 3.76 -18.65
CA PHE A 161 0.44 2.30 -18.70
C PHE A 161 1.35 1.63 -19.73
N ASP A 162 1.48 2.24 -20.91
CA ASP A 162 2.30 1.68 -22.00
C ASP A 162 3.77 1.60 -21.60
N LEU A 163 4.26 2.60 -20.87
CA LEU A 163 5.64 2.63 -20.39
C LEU A 163 5.89 1.51 -19.36
N MET A 164 4.95 1.29 -18.46
CA MET A 164 5.07 0.25 -17.42
C MET A 164 5.09 -1.17 -18.00
N ILE A 165 4.37 -1.41 -19.10
CA ILE A 165 4.36 -2.70 -19.79
C ILE A 165 5.63 -2.90 -20.62
N ASN A 166 6.07 -1.85 -21.34
CA ASN A 166 7.23 -1.91 -22.22
C ASN A 166 8.56 -1.95 -21.45
N TYR A 167 8.61 -1.43 -20.22
CA TYR A 167 9.80 -1.41 -19.37
C TYR A 167 9.55 -2.03 -17.99
N PRO A 168 9.50 -3.38 -17.88
CA PRO A 168 9.23 -4.08 -16.62
C PRO A 168 10.23 -3.77 -15.49
N ALA A 169 11.45 -3.32 -15.82
CA ALA A 169 12.45 -2.92 -14.84
C ALA A 169 11.98 -1.78 -13.92
N LEU A 170 11.03 -0.95 -14.38
CA LEU A 170 10.43 0.11 -13.57
C LEU A 170 9.63 -0.43 -12.38
N TYR A 171 9.23 -1.70 -12.40
CA TYR A 171 8.55 -2.36 -11.28
C TYR A 171 9.41 -2.43 -10.02
N HIS A 172 10.75 -2.39 -10.16
CA HIS A 172 11.65 -2.41 -9.02
C HIS A 172 11.40 -1.23 -8.07
N LEU A 173 10.94 -0.07 -8.56
CA LEU A 173 10.59 1.08 -7.72
C LEU A 173 9.44 0.77 -6.76
N SER A 174 8.51 -0.11 -7.16
CA SER A 174 7.39 -0.54 -6.32
C SER A 174 7.75 -1.72 -5.42
N GLN A 175 8.76 -2.52 -5.78
CA GLN A 175 9.27 -3.62 -4.95
C GLN A 175 10.23 -3.16 -3.86
N SER A 176 11.03 -2.14 -4.15
CA SER A 176 11.83 -1.48 -3.12
C SER A 176 10.87 -0.78 -2.17
N SER A 177 10.82 -1.20 -0.89
CA SER A 177 10.03 -0.56 0.19
C SER A 177 10.41 0.91 0.47
N GLU A 178 11.11 1.55 -0.46
CA GLU A 178 11.45 2.96 -0.48
C GLU A 178 10.22 3.84 -0.50
N GLY A 179 9.13 3.45 -1.18
CA GLY A 179 7.91 4.26 -1.24
C GLY A 179 7.19 4.43 0.10
N PHE A 180 7.18 3.37 0.92
CA PHE A 180 6.58 3.36 2.25
C PHE A 180 7.59 2.89 3.29
N SER A 181 8.50 3.79 3.66
CA SER A 181 9.47 3.59 4.73
C SER A 181 9.12 4.46 5.94
N LEU A 182 9.53 4.01 7.14
CA LEU A 182 9.45 4.81 8.38
C LEU A 182 10.09 6.19 8.20
N LYS A 183 11.19 6.27 7.42
CA LYS A 183 11.83 7.56 7.11
C LYS A 183 10.86 8.52 6.40
N ILE A 184 10.17 8.05 5.36
CA ILE A 184 9.22 8.87 4.61
C ILE A 184 8.04 9.24 5.52
N TYR A 185 7.53 8.29 6.29
CA TYR A 185 6.47 8.54 7.26
C TYR A 185 6.83 9.72 8.19
N PHE A 186 8.00 9.70 8.84
CA PHE A 186 8.41 10.80 9.73
C PHE A 186 8.62 12.13 8.99
N ILE A 187 9.11 12.11 7.74
CA ILE A 187 9.23 13.32 6.92
C ILE A 187 7.84 13.95 6.69
N TRP A 188 6.84 13.15 6.34
CA TRP A 188 5.46 13.62 6.19
C TRP A 188 4.89 14.17 7.51
N MET A 189 5.18 13.50 8.63
CA MET A 189 4.72 13.97 9.94
C MET A 189 5.35 15.28 10.37
N PHE A 190 6.66 15.42 10.17
CA PHE A 190 7.38 16.66 10.42
C PHE A 190 6.87 17.79 9.52
N THR A 191 6.59 17.50 8.25
CA THR A 191 6.00 18.47 7.32
C THR A 191 4.62 18.91 7.80
N GLY A 192 3.80 17.99 8.32
CA GLY A 192 2.52 18.30 8.96
C GLY A 192 2.65 19.21 10.17
N LEU A 193 3.62 18.94 11.05
CA LEU A 193 3.93 19.78 12.21
C LEU A 193 4.31 21.20 11.80
N VAL A 194 5.20 21.34 10.80
CA VAL A 194 5.63 22.65 10.28
C VAL A 194 4.45 23.41 9.67
N HIS A 195 3.65 22.76 8.82
CA HIS A 195 2.48 23.40 8.22
C HIS A 195 1.44 23.82 9.26
N ALA A 196 1.15 22.99 10.26
CA ALA A 196 0.26 23.33 11.36
C ALA A 196 0.76 24.56 12.12
N THR A 197 2.05 24.58 12.44
CA THR A 197 2.68 25.69 13.15
C THR A 197 2.57 26.99 12.36
N ILE A 198 2.87 26.97 11.06
CA ILE A 198 2.72 28.13 10.17
C ILE A 198 1.26 28.59 10.12
N ILE A 199 0.31 27.67 9.92
CA ILE A 199 -1.12 27.99 9.85
C ILE A 199 -1.58 28.66 11.16
N SER A 200 -1.25 28.07 12.31
CA SER A 200 -1.62 28.61 13.62
C SER A 200 -0.97 29.97 13.91
N PHE A 201 0.31 30.16 13.56
CA PHE A 201 0.96 31.46 13.72
C PHE A 201 0.36 32.52 12.82
N VAL A 202 0.14 32.21 11.53
CA VAL A 202 -0.50 33.15 10.59
C VAL A 202 -1.88 33.52 11.09
N ALA A 203 -2.69 32.56 11.54
CA ALA A 203 -4.00 32.82 12.11
C ALA A 203 -3.90 33.73 13.35
N TYR A 204 -3.06 33.39 14.32
CA TYR A 204 -2.87 34.16 15.55
C TYR A 204 -2.43 35.60 15.27
N TYR A 205 -1.42 35.81 14.42
CA TYR A 205 -0.94 37.16 14.10
C TYR A 205 -1.94 37.96 13.28
N THR A 206 -2.74 37.32 12.43
CA THR A 206 -3.81 37.98 11.68
C THR A 206 -4.90 38.49 12.64
N PHE A 207 -5.34 37.66 13.58
CA PHE A 207 -6.34 38.06 14.58
C PHE A 207 -5.77 39.05 15.62
N LYS A 208 -4.47 38.98 15.94
CA LYS A 208 -3.81 39.88 16.89
C LYS A 208 -3.44 41.25 16.31
N SER A 209 -3.01 41.32 15.05
CA SER A 209 -2.58 42.58 14.42
C SER A 209 -3.73 43.53 14.09
N GLY A 210 -4.98 43.07 14.22
CA GLY A 210 -6.20 43.90 14.17
C GLY A 210 -6.58 44.36 12.76
N LYS A 211 -7.83 44.09 12.37
CA LYS A 211 -8.70 44.81 11.41
C LYS A 211 -9.92 43.92 11.11
N CYS A 212 -10.85 43.85 12.06
CA CYS A 212 -12.28 43.79 11.78
C CYS A 212 -12.88 45.10 12.25
#